data_AF-A0A212J2U2-F1
#
_entry.id   AF-A0A212J2U2-F1
#
_cell.length_a   1.000
_cell.length_b   1.000
_cell.length_c   1.000
_cell.angle_alpha   90.00
_cell.angle_beta   90.00
_cell.angle_gamma   90.00
#
_symmetry.space_group_name_H-M   'P 1'
#
loop_
_entity.id
_entity.type
_entity.pdbx_description
1 polymer ?
#
loop_
_entity_poly.entity_id
_entity_poly.type
_entity_poly.pdbx_seq_one_letter_code
_entity_poly.pdbx_strand_id
1 'polypeptide(L)'
;MKRILNPAVLIIAIITLTFGLQSCNSAKPVDKTQLEGYWTLKTLKGEDAKTAFAGTLPYLQFDFAKNLVSGNGGCNGFTGAFTLTDKNEFSAPNLAATMMMCVQANKEPQFFTALSTPNLILSLDKEGLLTLSEDKTVILQFEKGEAPKIAAATDIVNAENLTGAWTLTSIAGGDMATLFTGKTPTLEFTTDGKAFGNGGCNTYRTSYTLQENTVTFGPVMSTKMACPSLKGEGLFTGLLASPLQAGLNGDKLTFFKEGNVVLEFVKGATE
;
A
#
# COMPACT_ATOMS: atom_id res chain seq x y z
N MET A 1 -7.35 -99.55 -27.36
CA MET A 1 -8.75 -99.17 -27.09
C MET A 1 -8.75 -97.87 -26.29
N LYS A 2 -9.60 -96.90 -26.67
CA LYS A 2 -10.03 -95.68 -25.93
C LYS A 2 -8.91 -94.66 -25.57
N ARG A 3 -8.70 -93.55 -26.30
CA ARG A 3 -9.42 -92.24 -26.32
C ARG A 3 -9.74 -91.63 -24.94
N ILE A 4 -9.34 -90.36 -24.77
CA ILE A 4 -9.94 -89.19 -24.04
C ILE A 4 -8.79 -88.37 -23.38
N LEU A 5 -8.32 -87.23 -23.96
CA LEU A 5 -8.62 -85.81 -23.60
C LEU A 5 -8.51 -85.52 -22.07
N ASN A 6 -7.85 -84.50 -21.52
CA ASN A 6 -7.65 -83.09 -21.91
C ASN A 6 -6.61 -82.41 -20.93
N PRO A 7 -6.41 -81.07 -20.84
CA PRO A 7 -5.11 -80.44 -21.10
C PRO A 7 -4.47 -79.66 -19.92
N ALA A 8 -3.27 -79.16 -20.20
CA ALA A 8 -2.47 -78.14 -19.53
C ALA A 8 -3.10 -77.26 -18.43
N VAL A 9 -2.39 -77.16 -17.30
CA VAL A 9 -2.37 -75.97 -16.43
C VAL A 9 -0.91 -75.59 -16.22
N LEU A 10 -0.43 -74.60 -16.97
CA LEU A 10 0.86 -73.96 -16.78
C LEU A 10 0.58 -72.59 -16.16
N ILE A 11 0.90 -72.43 -14.88
CA ILE A 11 0.75 -71.16 -14.15
C ILE A 11 1.90 -70.25 -14.57
N ILE A 12 1.62 -69.25 -15.41
CA ILE A 12 2.54 -68.15 -15.71
C ILE A 12 2.18 -66.99 -14.78
N ALA A 13 3.04 -66.70 -13.82
CA ALA A 13 2.94 -65.50 -12.99
C ALA A 13 3.37 -64.27 -13.83
N ILE A 14 2.40 -63.47 -14.26
CA ILE A 14 2.63 -62.19 -14.94
C ILE A 14 2.84 -61.13 -13.85
N ILE A 15 4.09 -60.73 -13.63
CA ILE A 15 4.42 -59.52 -12.86
C ILE A 15 4.14 -58.34 -13.78
N THR A 16 2.94 -57.78 -13.69
CA THR A 16 2.62 -56.49 -14.31
C THR A 16 3.35 -55.39 -13.56
N LEU A 17 4.49 -54.97 -14.10
CA LEU A 17 5.18 -53.76 -13.68
C LEU A 17 4.32 -52.56 -14.13
N THR A 18 3.40 -52.14 -13.28
CA THR A 18 2.64 -50.91 -13.46
C THR A 18 3.61 -49.73 -13.37
N PHE A 19 4.15 -49.31 -14.51
CA PHE A 19 4.69 -47.97 -14.67
C PHE A 19 3.54 -46.99 -14.43
N GLY A 20 3.40 -46.54 -13.19
CA GLY A 20 2.58 -45.39 -12.87
C GLY A 20 3.09 -44.23 -13.69
N LEU A 21 2.31 -43.79 -14.67
CA LEU A 21 2.47 -42.48 -15.28
C LEU A 21 2.28 -41.47 -14.15
N GLN A 22 3.40 -41.06 -13.53
CA GLN A 22 3.41 -39.85 -12.73
C GLN A 22 3.02 -38.74 -13.69
N SER A 23 1.77 -38.30 -13.57
CA SER A 23 1.28 -37.08 -14.17
C SER A 23 2.14 -35.95 -13.60
N CYS A 24 3.22 -35.62 -14.31
CA CYS A 24 3.89 -34.34 -14.19
C CYS A 24 2.87 -33.30 -14.65
N ASN A 25 2.02 -32.88 -13.72
CA ASN A 25 1.10 -31.78 -13.92
C ASN A 25 1.94 -30.50 -13.85
N SER A 26 2.69 -30.21 -14.91
CA SER A 26 3.35 -28.92 -15.07
C SER A 26 2.23 -27.89 -15.13
N ALA A 27 2.01 -27.20 -14.01
CA ALA A 27 1.09 -26.08 -13.96
C ALA A 27 1.47 -25.12 -15.08
N LYS A 28 0.47 -24.68 -15.86
CA LYS A 28 0.72 -23.71 -16.93
C LYS A 28 1.38 -22.46 -16.31
N PRO A 29 2.38 -21.86 -16.99
CA PRO A 29 2.94 -20.61 -16.55
C PRO A 29 1.84 -19.57 -16.39
N VAL A 30 1.89 -18.78 -15.32
CA VAL A 30 0.97 -17.65 -15.11
C VAL A 30 1.27 -16.58 -16.16
N ASP A 31 0.22 -16.06 -16.78
CA ASP A 31 0.34 -14.97 -17.73
C ASP A 31 0.75 -13.69 -16.99
N LYS A 32 1.92 -13.15 -17.34
CA LYS A 32 2.50 -11.95 -16.71
C LYS A 32 1.60 -10.72 -16.85
N THR A 33 0.81 -10.62 -17.92
CA THR A 33 -0.13 -9.50 -18.11
C THR A 33 -1.21 -9.50 -17.03
N GLN A 34 -1.57 -10.68 -16.50
CA GLN A 34 -2.54 -10.78 -15.42
C GLN A 34 -1.96 -10.33 -14.08
N LEU A 35 -0.63 -10.31 -13.95
CA LEU A 35 0.12 -9.86 -12.78
C LEU A 35 0.38 -8.35 -12.76
N GLU A 36 0.07 -7.63 -13.84
CA GLU A 36 0.17 -6.17 -13.87
C GLU A 36 -0.77 -5.50 -12.87
N GLY A 37 -0.37 -4.31 -12.40
CA GLY A 37 -1.11 -3.55 -11.40
C GLY A 37 -0.72 -3.89 -9.96
N TYR A 38 -1.64 -3.65 -9.03
CA TYR A 38 -1.38 -3.69 -7.60
C TYR A 38 -1.97 -4.94 -6.95
N TRP A 39 -1.28 -5.42 -5.94
CA TRP A 39 -1.63 -6.61 -5.19
C TRP A 39 -1.58 -6.26 -3.70
N THR A 40 -2.74 -6.13 -3.08
CA THR A 40 -2.86 -5.78 -1.66
C THR A 40 -2.86 -7.05 -0.82
N LEU A 41 -2.07 -7.06 0.25
CA LEU A 41 -1.94 -8.20 1.13
C LEU A 41 -3.29 -8.54 1.78
N LYS A 42 -3.71 -9.80 1.63
CA LYS A 42 -4.89 -10.39 2.26
C LYS A 42 -4.49 -11.18 3.51
N THR A 43 -3.49 -12.06 3.39
CA THR A 43 -3.01 -12.87 4.51
C THR A 43 -1.49 -12.99 4.54
N LEU A 44 -0.94 -13.02 5.76
CA LEU A 44 0.47 -13.25 6.05
C LEU A 44 0.59 -14.53 6.88
N LYS A 45 1.12 -15.60 6.29
CA LYS A 45 1.23 -16.94 6.92
C LYS A 45 -0.09 -17.41 7.57
N GLY A 46 -1.21 -17.15 6.91
CA GLY A 46 -2.56 -17.51 7.36
C GLY A 46 -3.24 -16.51 8.32
N GLU A 47 -2.52 -15.50 8.81
CA GLU A 47 -3.11 -14.40 9.59
C GLU A 47 -3.71 -13.33 8.66
N ASP A 48 -4.89 -12.83 8.97
CA ASP A 48 -5.54 -11.75 8.21
C ASP A 48 -4.73 -10.44 8.29
N ALA A 49 -4.51 -9.81 7.14
CA ALA A 49 -3.67 -8.62 7.04
C ALA A 49 -4.21 -7.44 7.86
N LYS A 50 -5.53 -7.28 8.01
CA LYS A 50 -6.12 -6.20 8.83
C LYS A 50 -5.89 -6.41 10.33
N THR A 51 -5.61 -7.65 10.72
CA THR A 51 -5.22 -7.98 12.10
C THR A 51 -3.72 -7.79 12.30
N ALA A 52 -2.91 -8.18 11.32
CA ALA A 52 -1.46 -8.08 11.37
C ALA A 52 -0.93 -6.64 11.22
N PHE A 53 -1.71 -5.74 10.62
CA PHE A 53 -1.32 -4.36 10.32
C PHE A 53 -2.41 -3.39 10.77
N ALA A 54 -2.13 -2.58 11.80
CA ALA A 54 -3.08 -1.60 12.31
C ALA A 54 -3.19 -0.31 11.45
N GLY A 55 -2.35 -0.18 10.42
CA GLY A 55 -2.28 0.98 9.52
C GLY A 55 -2.46 0.60 8.06
N THR A 56 -1.56 1.09 7.20
CA THR A 56 -1.55 0.74 5.77
C THR A 56 -1.36 -0.76 5.59
N LEU A 57 -2.20 -1.38 4.77
CA LEU A 57 -2.00 -2.78 4.39
C LEU A 57 -0.83 -2.87 3.39
N PRO A 58 0.08 -3.84 3.55
CA PRO A 58 1.15 -4.04 2.59
C PRO A 58 0.60 -4.29 1.19
N TYR A 59 1.33 -3.86 0.18
CA TYR A 59 0.99 -4.13 -1.21
C TYR A 59 2.26 -4.26 -2.05
N LEU A 60 2.14 -4.85 -3.23
CA LEU A 60 3.21 -4.93 -4.21
C LEU A 60 2.73 -4.68 -5.64
N GLN A 61 3.70 -4.39 -6.51
CA GLN A 61 3.57 -4.28 -7.95
C GLN A 61 4.79 -4.92 -8.61
N PHE A 62 4.57 -5.58 -9.74
CA PHE A 62 5.62 -6.11 -10.60
C PHE A 62 5.91 -5.17 -11.77
N ASP A 63 7.19 -4.88 -12.00
CA ASP A 63 7.72 -4.24 -13.22
C ASP A 63 8.54 -5.31 -13.98
N PHE A 64 7.90 -5.96 -14.95
CA PHE A 64 8.53 -7.01 -15.76
C PHE A 64 9.55 -6.47 -16.78
N ALA A 65 9.50 -5.17 -17.10
CA ALA A 65 10.48 -4.56 -18.00
C ALA A 65 11.84 -4.39 -17.28
N LYS A 66 11.82 -4.10 -15.98
CA LYS A 66 13.02 -3.93 -15.15
C LYS A 66 13.34 -5.13 -14.25
N ASN A 67 12.46 -6.14 -14.21
CA ASN A 67 12.50 -7.25 -13.25
C ASN A 67 12.55 -6.77 -11.79
N LEU A 68 11.74 -5.76 -11.46
CA LEU A 68 11.64 -5.19 -10.13
C LEU A 68 10.27 -5.48 -9.51
N VAL A 69 10.27 -5.83 -8.22
CA VAL A 69 9.09 -5.83 -7.37
C VAL A 69 9.21 -4.64 -6.43
N SER A 70 8.13 -3.90 -6.26
CA SER A 70 8.11 -2.71 -5.40
C SER A 70 6.77 -2.57 -4.70
N GLY A 71 6.72 -1.78 -3.62
CA GLY A 71 5.48 -1.58 -2.88
C GLY A 71 5.68 -0.89 -1.53
N ASN A 72 4.75 -1.12 -0.61
CA ASN A 72 4.84 -0.71 0.78
C ASN A 72 4.67 -1.92 1.71
N GLY A 73 5.52 -2.04 2.73
CA GLY A 73 5.54 -3.14 3.70
C GLY A 73 4.58 -2.96 4.89
N GLY A 74 3.72 -1.94 4.84
CA GLY A 74 2.81 -1.50 5.91
C GLY A 74 3.28 -0.23 6.62
N CYS A 75 4.55 0.14 6.47
CA CYS A 75 5.14 1.36 7.03
C CYS A 75 6.16 1.96 6.05
N ASN A 76 7.09 1.14 5.57
CA ASN A 76 8.18 1.51 4.68
C ASN A 76 7.89 1.15 3.22
N GLY A 77 8.33 2.03 2.32
CA GLY A 77 8.39 1.71 0.90
C GLY A 77 9.53 0.74 0.63
N PHE A 78 9.34 -0.19 -0.31
CA PHE A 78 10.36 -1.16 -0.70
C PHE A 78 10.48 -1.33 -2.21
N THR A 79 11.65 -1.78 -2.64
CA THR A 79 11.94 -2.21 -4.01
C THR A 79 13.00 -3.31 -4.00
N GLY A 80 12.99 -4.19 -4.98
CA GLY A 80 14.03 -5.20 -5.14
C GLY A 80 13.92 -5.93 -6.46
N ALA A 81 15.03 -6.54 -6.87
CA ALA A 81 15.01 -7.43 -8.01
C ALA A 81 14.20 -8.69 -7.68
N PHE A 82 13.40 -9.17 -8.63
CA PHE A 82 12.72 -10.45 -8.52
C PHE A 82 12.99 -11.32 -9.74
N THR A 83 12.82 -12.62 -9.55
CA THR A 83 12.77 -13.61 -10.64
C THR A 83 11.43 -14.32 -10.61
N LEU A 84 10.86 -14.58 -11.79
CA LEU A 84 9.69 -15.45 -11.97
C LEU A 84 9.98 -16.40 -13.14
N THR A 85 10.12 -17.70 -12.85
CA THR A 85 10.44 -18.73 -13.86
C THR A 85 9.18 -19.21 -14.59
N ASP A 86 9.35 -19.94 -15.70
CA ASP A 86 8.24 -20.59 -16.42
C ASP A 86 7.54 -21.68 -15.59
N LYS A 87 8.11 -22.09 -14.46
CA LYS A 87 7.49 -22.99 -13.47
C LYS A 87 6.71 -22.24 -12.38
N ASN A 88 6.57 -20.93 -12.52
CA ASN A 88 5.98 -20.02 -11.53
C ASN A 88 6.77 -19.94 -10.21
N GLU A 89 8.07 -20.23 -10.23
CA GLU A 89 8.93 -20.03 -9.06
C GLU A 89 9.30 -18.55 -8.95
N PHE A 90 8.83 -17.91 -7.88
CA PHE A 90 9.08 -16.52 -7.51
C PHE A 90 10.20 -16.43 -6.47
N SER A 91 11.08 -15.44 -6.61
CA SER A 91 12.11 -15.12 -5.62
C SER A 91 12.46 -13.64 -5.64
N ALA A 92 12.52 -13.00 -4.47
CA ALA A 92 12.94 -11.61 -4.29
C ALA A 92 13.83 -11.47 -3.04
N PRO A 93 15.08 -11.98 -3.08
CA PRO A 93 15.92 -12.13 -1.90
C PRO A 93 16.52 -10.82 -1.38
N ASN A 94 16.68 -9.82 -2.25
CA ASN A 94 17.36 -8.57 -1.94
C ASN A 94 16.38 -7.39 -2.04
N LEU A 95 15.52 -7.24 -1.02
CA LEU A 95 14.63 -6.10 -0.89
C LEU A 95 15.35 -4.96 -0.17
N ALA A 96 15.35 -3.78 -0.79
CA ALA A 96 15.71 -2.53 -0.13
C ALA A 96 14.43 -1.86 0.37
N ALA A 97 14.45 -1.36 1.60
CA ALA A 97 13.33 -0.63 2.20
C ALA A 97 13.80 0.67 2.83
N THR A 98 12.89 1.64 2.94
CA THR A 98 13.13 2.83 3.77
C THR A 98 13.23 2.46 5.25
N MET A 99 13.73 3.37 6.09
CA MET A 99 13.89 3.17 7.54
C MET A 99 13.08 4.21 8.34
N MET A 100 11.79 4.34 8.04
CA MET A 100 10.87 5.16 8.80
C MET A 100 10.55 4.51 10.16
N MET A 101 10.35 5.35 11.18
CA MET A 101 9.85 4.89 12.47
C MET A 101 8.36 4.58 12.34
N CYS A 102 7.98 3.34 12.64
CA CYS A 102 6.59 2.92 12.57
C CYS A 102 5.87 3.21 13.88
N VAL A 103 4.94 4.18 13.85
CA VAL A 103 4.18 4.60 15.03
C VAL A 103 3.05 3.62 15.39
N GLN A 104 2.55 2.87 14.40
CA GLN A 104 1.51 1.85 14.57
C GLN A 104 2.10 0.44 14.62
N ALA A 105 1.47 -0.43 15.40
CA ALA A 105 1.80 -1.85 15.43
C ALA A 105 1.60 -2.46 14.04
N ASN A 106 2.66 -3.05 13.50
CA ASN A 106 2.64 -3.72 12.21
C ASN A 106 3.64 -4.89 12.18
N LYS A 107 3.43 -5.82 11.24
CA LYS A 107 4.28 -6.99 11.02
C LYS A 107 5.15 -6.86 9.76
N GLU A 108 5.63 -5.64 9.47
CA GLU A 108 6.44 -5.37 8.28
C GLU A 108 7.70 -6.25 8.16
N PRO A 109 8.50 -6.47 9.24
CA PRO A 109 9.65 -7.36 9.13
C PRO A 109 9.26 -8.80 8.74
N GLN A 110 8.12 -9.29 9.24
CA GLN A 110 7.59 -10.61 8.90
C GLN A 110 7.09 -10.67 7.46
N PHE A 111 6.50 -9.58 6.95
CA PHE A 111 6.11 -9.45 5.55
C PHE A 111 7.33 -9.50 4.62
N PHE A 112 8.39 -8.73 4.89
CA PHE A 112 9.62 -8.78 4.08
C PHE A 112 10.30 -10.15 4.15
N THR A 113 10.37 -10.74 5.34
CA THR A 113 10.93 -12.10 5.50
C THR A 113 10.14 -13.12 4.67
N ALA A 114 8.80 -13.02 4.67
CA ALA A 114 7.95 -13.91 3.88
C ALA A 114 8.09 -13.68 2.37
N LEU A 115 8.20 -12.42 1.93
CA LEU A 115 8.36 -12.08 0.50
C LEU A 115 9.74 -12.47 -0.04
N SER A 116 10.77 -12.45 0.81
CA SER A 116 12.13 -12.88 0.47
C SER A 116 12.36 -14.38 0.59
N THR A 117 11.34 -15.19 0.97
CA THR A 117 11.46 -16.65 0.92
C THR A 117 11.79 -17.09 -0.51
N PRO A 118 12.88 -17.85 -0.73
CA PRO A 118 13.28 -18.25 -2.07
C PRO A 118 12.33 -19.30 -2.65
N ASN A 119 12.16 -19.28 -3.97
CA ASN A 119 11.46 -20.31 -4.75
C ASN A 119 9.99 -20.52 -4.33
N LEU A 120 9.30 -19.46 -3.92
CA LEU A 120 7.86 -19.51 -3.67
C LEU A 120 7.11 -19.86 -4.95
N ILE A 121 6.16 -20.77 -4.88
CA ILE A 121 5.29 -21.10 -6.00
C ILE A 121 4.18 -20.06 -6.08
N LEU A 122 4.17 -19.31 -7.18
CA LEU A 122 3.16 -18.32 -7.50
C LEU A 122 1.96 -18.98 -8.20
N SER A 123 0.77 -18.73 -7.69
CA SER A 123 -0.48 -19.08 -8.37
C SER A 123 -1.45 -17.90 -8.39
N LEU A 124 -2.23 -17.81 -9.46
CA LEU A 124 -3.30 -16.82 -9.61
C LEU A 124 -4.58 -17.57 -9.97
N ASP A 125 -5.64 -17.39 -9.19
CA ASP A 125 -6.94 -17.98 -9.48
C ASP A 125 -7.83 -17.06 -10.35
N LYS A 126 -9.03 -17.54 -10.69
CA LYS A 126 -10.00 -16.81 -11.53
C LYS A 126 -10.62 -15.61 -10.83
N GLU A 127 -10.54 -15.56 -9.50
CA GLU A 127 -11.13 -14.53 -8.66
C GLU A 127 -10.14 -13.38 -8.42
N GLY A 128 -8.90 -13.51 -8.91
CA GLY A 128 -7.86 -12.50 -8.73
C GLY A 128 -7.16 -12.62 -7.38
N LEU A 129 -7.10 -13.82 -6.80
CA LEU A 129 -6.29 -14.11 -5.62
C LEU A 129 -4.91 -14.61 -6.07
N LEU A 130 -3.90 -13.79 -5.83
CA LEU A 130 -2.50 -14.14 -6.01
C LEU A 130 -2.00 -14.81 -4.74
N THR A 131 -1.47 -16.03 -4.86
CA THR A 131 -0.94 -16.81 -3.74
C THR A 131 0.52 -17.12 -3.97
N LEU A 132 1.35 -16.92 -2.95
CA LEU A 132 2.73 -17.39 -2.89
C LEU A 132 2.84 -18.48 -1.82
N SER A 133 3.27 -19.67 -2.22
CA SER A 133 3.33 -20.85 -1.36
C SER A 133 4.74 -21.44 -1.31
N GLU A 134 5.10 -21.98 -0.15
CA GLU A 134 6.27 -22.85 0.01
C GLU A 134 5.74 -24.28 0.21
N ASP A 135 6.02 -25.16 -0.75
CA ASP A 135 5.42 -26.50 -0.85
C ASP A 135 3.87 -26.47 -0.84
N LYS A 136 3.26 -26.85 0.28
CA LYS A 136 1.79 -26.86 0.50
C LYS A 136 1.35 -25.77 1.47
N THR A 137 2.28 -24.96 1.96
CA THR A 137 2.02 -23.92 2.95
C THR A 137 1.85 -22.59 2.24
N VAL A 138 0.69 -21.96 2.46
CA VAL A 138 0.42 -20.61 1.96
C VAL A 138 1.20 -19.60 2.81
N ILE A 139 2.10 -18.86 2.17
CA ILE A 139 2.98 -17.89 2.84
C ILE A 139 2.40 -16.48 2.74
N LEU A 140 1.96 -16.09 1.54
CA LEU A 140 1.32 -14.80 1.29
C LEU A 140 0.12 -15.00 0.38
N GLN A 141 -0.96 -14.29 0.67
CA GLN A 141 -2.06 -14.11 -0.28
C GLN A 141 -2.30 -12.64 -0.51
N PHE A 142 -2.55 -12.28 -1.75
CA PHE A 142 -2.89 -10.93 -2.18
C PHE A 142 -4.16 -10.98 -2.99
N GLU A 143 -5.00 -9.97 -2.81
CA GLU A 143 -6.09 -9.71 -3.72
C GLU A 143 -5.64 -8.68 -4.74
N LYS A 144 -6.20 -8.76 -5.96
CA LYS A 144 -6.08 -7.70 -6.94
C LYS A 144 -6.49 -6.39 -6.27
N GLY A 145 -5.52 -5.55 -6.01
CA GLY A 145 -5.72 -4.26 -5.36
C GLY A 145 -6.04 -3.22 -6.42
N GLU A 146 -6.83 -2.23 -6.04
CA GLU A 146 -6.68 -0.92 -6.67
C GLU A 146 -5.27 -0.41 -6.37
N ALA A 147 -4.77 0.51 -7.21
CA ALA A 147 -3.63 1.31 -6.79
C ALA A 147 -3.90 1.77 -5.35
N PRO A 148 -3.02 1.43 -4.39
CA PRO A 148 -3.20 1.90 -3.04
C PRO A 148 -3.43 3.39 -3.19
N LYS A 149 -4.46 3.90 -2.51
CA LYS A 149 -4.63 5.33 -2.33
C LYS A 149 -3.50 5.87 -1.42
N ILE A 150 -2.25 5.54 -1.71
CA ILE A 150 -1.24 6.57 -1.86
C ILE A 150 -1.89 7.58 -2.78
N ALA A 151 -1.98 8.86 -2.43
CA ALA A 151 -2.49 9.86 -3.35
C ALA A 151 -1.79 9.66 -4.71
N ALA A 152 -2.51 9.03 -5.65
CA ALA A 152 -1.95 8.64 -6.92
C ALA A 152 -1.62 9.92 -7.67
N ALA A 153 -0.39 10.00 -8.18
CA ALA A 153 0.15 11.15 -8.89
C ALA A 153 -0.05 12.46 -8.12
N THR A 154 0.85 12.73 -7.19
CA THR A 154 1.09 14.12 -6.85
C THR A 154 1.74 14.74 -8.07
N ASP A 155 1.06 15.67 -8.75
CA ASP A 155 1.75 16.62 -9.61
C ASP A 155 2.96 17.16 -8.81
N ILE A 156 4.08 17.44 -9.48
CA ILE A 156 5.22 18.09 -8.82
C ILE A 156 4.67 19.33 -8.11
N VAL A 157 4.71 19.34 -6.78
CA VAL A 157 4.17 20.45 -6.00
C VAL A 157 5.13 21.60 -6.16
N ASN A 158 4.63 22.70 -6.67
CA ASN A 158 5.37 23.93 -6.87
C ASN A 158 4.54 25.12 -6.36
N ALA A 159 5.14 26.30 -6.32
CA ALA A 159 4.45 27.47 -5.79
C ALA A 159 3.18 27.82 -6.60
N GLU A 160 3.19 27.60 -7.93
CA GLU A 160 2.09 27.98 -8.81
C GLU A 160 0.85 27.10 -8.59
N ASN A 161 1.03 25.77 -8.54
CA ASN A 161 -0.10 24.85 -8.36
C ASN A 161 -0.61 24.77 -6.91
N LEU A 162 0.22 25.12 -5.93
CA LEU A 162 -0.16 25.21 -4.53
C LEU A 162 -0.91 26.52 -4.20
N THR A 163 -0.67 27.58 -4.98
CA THR A 163 -1.28 28.92 -4.77
C THR A 163 -2.82 28.86 -4.86
N GLY A 164 -3.47 29.61 -3.98
CA GLY A 164 -4.92 29.70 -3.89
C GLY A 164 -5.47 29.16 -2.57
N ALA A 165 -6.79 29.24 -2.42
CA ALA A 165 -7.50 28.86 -1.21
C ALA A 165 -7.85 27.37 -1.20
N TRP A 166 -7.70 26.75 -0.04
CA TRP A 166 -7.98 25.34 0.22
C TRP A 166 -8.88 25.21 1.46
N THR A 167 -9.89 24.36 1.39
CA THR A 167 -10.83 24.09 2.48
C THR A 167 -10.59 22.70 3.04
N LEU A 168 -10.44 22.61 4.36
CA LEU A 168 -10.14 21.35 5.04
C LEU A 168 -11.32 20.38 4.94
N THR A 169 -11.06 19.15 4.52
CA THR A 169 -12.05 18.06 4.43
C THR A 169 -11.78 16.95 5.42
N SER A 170 -10.54 16.78 5.87
CA SER A 170 -10.13 15.71 6.81
C SER A 170 -8.92 16.12 7.63
N ILE A 171 -8.85 15.68 8.88
CA ILE A 171 -7.73 15.88 9.81
C ILE A 171 -7.46 14.61 10.61
N ALA A 172 -6.19 14.24 10.78
CA ALA A 172 -5.81 13.15 11.67
C ALA A 172 -5.95 13.56 13.15
N GLY A 173 -6.41 12.64 13.99
CA GLY A 173 -6.52 12.87 15.44
C GLY A 173 -7.91 13.26 15.94
N GLY A 174 -8.92 13.29 15.06
CA GLY A 174 -10.34 13.39 15.47
C GLY A 174 -11.30 13.59 14.31
N ASP A 175 -12.59 13.68 14.63
CA ASP A 175 -13.67 13.87 13.66
C ASP A 175 -13.92 15.36 13.38
N MET A 176 -14.08 15.73 12.10
CA MET A 176 -14.28 17.12 11.66
C MET A 176 -15.49 17.79 12.34
N ALA A 177 -16.63 17.11 12.43
CA ALA A 177 -17.85 17.67 13.00
C ALA A 177 -17.73 17.92 14.51
N THR A 178 -16.96 17.07 15.20
CA THR A 178 -16.68 17.26 16.63
C THR A 178 -15.63 18.33 16.92
N LEU A 179 -14.61 18.43 16.06
CA LEU A 179 -13.48 19.32 16.26
C LEU A 179 -13.77 20.76 15.81
N PHE A 180 -14.62 20.93 14.80
CA PHE A 180 -14.90 22.21 14.15
C PHE A 180 -16.41 22.47 14.10
N THR A 181 -16.98 22.84 15.24
CA THR A 181 -18.41 23.17 15.36
C THR A 181 -18.76 24.58 14.88
N GLY A 182 -17.75 25.43 14.67
CA GLY A 182 -17.90 26.83 14.25
C GLY A 182 -17.69 27.01 12.75
N LYS A 183 -16.44 27.14 12.33
CA LYS A 183 -16.05 27.25 10.91
C LYS A 183 -15.20 26.07 10.48
N THR A 184 -15.28 25.73 9.21
CA THR A 184 -14.33 24.79 8.58
C THR A 184 -13.00 25.48 8.36
N PRO A 185 -11.86 24.89 8.79
CA PRO A 185 -10.56 25.49 8.56
C PRO A 185 -10.26 25.67 7.08
N THR A 186 -9.53 26.74 6.78
CA THR A 186 -9.02 27.06 5.45
C THR A 186 -7.54 27.36 5.50
N LEU A 187 -6.87 27.12 4.38
CA LEU A 187 -5.46 27.38 4.16
C LEU A 187 -5.29 27.95 2.76
N GLU A 188 -4.81 29.18 2.66
CA GLU A 188 -4.55 29.87 1.40
C GLU A 188 -3.05 30.11 1.26
N PHE A 189 -2.48 29.72 0.13
CA PHE A 189 -1.07 29.93 -0.20
C PHE A 189 -0.91 31.06 -1.21
N THR A 190 0.14 31.86 -1.04
CA THR A 190 0.54 32.92 -1.97
C THR A 190 1.90 32.62 -2.58
N THR A 191 2.13 33.12 -3.79
CA THR A 191 3.40 32.93 -4.52
C THR A 191 4.61 33.57 -3.83
N ASP A 192 4.41 34.50 -2.89
CA ASP A 192 5.47 35.13 -2.09
C ASP A 192 5.83 34.37 -0.81
N GLY A 193 5.41 33.11 -0.68
CA GLY A 193 5.81 32.24 0.43
C GLY A 193 5.05 32.51 1.73
N LYS A 194 3.82 33.01 1.65
CA LYS A 194 2.94 33.21 2.81
C LYS A 194 1.75 32.26 2.74
N ALA A 195 1.25 31.91 3.93
CA ALA A 195 0.03 31.16 4.06
C ALA A 195 -0.85 31.76 5.17
N PHE A 196 -2.16 31.77 4.95
CA PHE A 196 -3.12 32.30 5.92
C PHE A 196 -4.45 31.58 5.81
N GLY A 197 -5.33 31.80 6.77
CA GLY A 197 -6.67 31.23 6.73
C GLY A 197 -7.37 31.30 8.07
N ASN A 198 -8.37 30.44 8.25
CA ASN A 198 -9.04 30.25 9.53
C ASN A 198 -8.74 28.84 10.08
N GLY A 199 -8.46 28.73 11.37
CA GLY A 199 -8.24 27.46 12.07
C GLY A 199 -9.51 26.89 12.70
N GLY A 200 -10.69 27.30 12.21
CA GLY A 200 -12.02 26.91 12.68
C GLY A 200 -12.62 27.79 13.78
N CYS A 201 -11.78 28.49 14.55
CA CYS A 201 -12.18 29.59 15.42
C CYS A 201 -11.40 30.85 15.01
N ASN A 202 -10.09 30.88 15.25
CA ASN A 202 -9.25 32.03 14.97
C ASN A 202 -8.77 32.08 13.53
N THR A 203 -8.52 33.29 13.04
CA THR A 203 -7.72 33.49 11.83
C THR A 203 -6.25 33.36 12.16
N TYR A 204 -5.46 32.82 11.24
CA TYR A 204 -4.02 32.68 11.39
C TYR A 204 -3.25 33.12 10.15
N ARG A 205 -1.97 33.38 10.36
CA ARG A 205 -0.98 33.70 9.32
C ARG A 205 0.34 33.01 9.63
N THR A 206 1.04 32.58 8.61
CA THR A 206 2.38 32.00 8.69
C THR A 206 3.13 32.24 7.37
N SER A 207 4.43 31.98 7.37
CA SER A 207 5.21 31.81 6.13
C SER A 207 5.29 30.33 5.77
N TYR A 208 5.68 30.02 4.54
CA TYR A 208 6.03 28.66 4.16
C TYR A 208 7.22 28.64 3.20
N THR A 209 7.95 27.52 3.22
CA THR A 209 8.91 27.16 2.18
C THR A 209 8.51 25.83 1.57
N LEU A 210 8.88 25.62 0.29
CA LEU A 210 8.58 24.41 -0.46
C LEU A 210 9.88 23.87 -1.07
N GLN A 211 10.24 22.63 -0.73
CA GLN A 211 11.41 21.93 -1.26
C GLN A 211 11.02 20.48 -1.56
N GLU A 212 11.18 20.02 -2.80
CA GLU A 212 10.95 18.61 -3.19
C GLU A 212 9.61 18.07 -2.66
N ASN A 213 8.53 18.83 -2.88
CA ASN A 213 7.16 18.58 -2.39
C ASN A 213 6.95 18.68 -0.87
N THR A 214 7.97 19.01 -0.08
CA THR A 214 7.83 19.23 1.36
C THR A 214 7.54 20.69 1.65
N VAL A 215 6.41 20.95 2.30
CA VAL A 215 6.03 22.28 2.81
C VAL A 215 6.46 22.39 4.26
N THR A 216 7.26 23.41 4.57
CA THR A 216 7.65 23.76 5.94
C THR A 216 7.03 25.10 6.29
N PHE A 217 6.18 25.13 7.32
CA PHE A 217 5.58 26.37 7.80
C PHE A 217 6.47 27.06 8.82
N GLY A 218 6.45 28.38 8.81
CA GLY A 218 7.00 29.20 9.88
C GLY A 218 6.11 29.20 11.12
N PRO A 219 6.46 30.02 12.13
CA PRO A 219 5.62 30.21 13.31
C PRO A 219 4.22 30.67 12.93
N VAL A 220 3.21 29.94 13.40
CA VAL A 220 1.80 30.29 13.20
C VAL A 220 1.41 31.39 14.18
N MET A 221 0.98 32.53 13.65
CA MET A 221 0.40 33.61 14.45
C MET A 221 -1.12 33.61 14.29
N SER A 222 -1.85 33.49 15.39
CA SER A 222 -3.32 33.47 15.40
C SER A 222 -3.91 34.61 16.24
N THR A 223 -5.16 34.96 15.92
CA THR A 223 -5.98 35.83 16.79
C THR A 223 -6.38 35.08 18.08
N LYS A 224 -6.95 35.79 19.06
CA LYS A 224 -7.46 35.19 20.31
C LYS A 224 -8.93 35.54 20.53
N MET A 225 -9.81 34.97 19.72
CA MET A 225 -11.25 35.03 19.91
C MET A 225 -11.71 34.01 20.95
N ALA A 226 -12.81 34.32 21.64
CA ALA A 226 -13.46 33.39 22.54
C ALA A 226 -14.32 32.40 21.74
N CYS A 227 -14.00 31.10 21.85
CA CYS A 227 -14.75 30.04 21.17
C CYS A 227 -15.13 28.92 22.13
N PRO A 228 -16.25 28.21 21.88
CA PRO A 228 -16.69 27.10 22.74
C PRO A 228 -15.66 25.95 22.83
N SER A 229 -14.87 25.74 21.78
CA SER A 229 -13.79 24.76 21.74
C SER A 229 -12.64 25.27 20.90
N LEU A 230 -11.42 25.09 21.39
CA LEU A 230 -10.16 25.34 20.67
C LEU A 230 -9.41 24.06 20.32
N LYS A 231 -10.01 22.88 20.58
CA LYS A 231 -9.34 21.59 20.39
C LYS A 231 -8.99 21.36 18.91
N GLY A 232 -9.94 21.63 18.00
CA GLY A 232 -9.72 21.51 16.56
C GLY A 232 -8.63 22.46 16.06
N GLU A 233 -8.69 23.73 16.46
CA GLU A 233 -7.68 24.74 16.10
C GLU A 233 -6.27 24.36 16.59
N GLY A 234 -6.15 23.91 17.85
CA GLY A 234 -4.88 23.48 18.43
C GLY A 234 -4.31 22.26 17.72
N LEU A 235 -5.15 21.30 17.35
CA LEU A 235 -4.72 20.13 16.57
C LEU A 235 -4.26 20.53 15.17
N PHE A 236 -5.05 21.36 14.48
CA PHE A 236 -4.74 21.83 13.13
C PHE A 236 -3.41 22.61 13.09
N THR A 237 -3.26 23.62 13.94
CA THR A 237 -2.02 24.41 14.01
C THR A 237 -0.83 23.61 14.51
N GLY A 238 -1.06 22.63 15.39
CA GLY A 238 -0.03 21.68 15.84
C GLY A 238 0.51 20.79 14.72
N LEU A 239 -0.34 20.39 13.76
CA LEU A 239 0.11 19.64 12.58
C LEU A 239 0.97 20.49 11.64
N LEU A 240 0.65 21.80 11.50
CA LEU A 240 1.44 22.73 10.69
C LEU A 240 2.82 23.05 11.30
N ALA A 241 3.04 22.77 12.59
CA ALA A 241 4.29 23.09 13.29
C ALA A 241 5.48 22.20 12.91
N SER A 242 5.29 21.22 12.03
CA SER A 242 6.35 20.35 11.49
C SER A 242 6.29 20.28 9.97
N PRO A 243 7.40 19.97 9.28
CA PRO A 243 7.39 19.77 7.83
C PRO A 243 6.38 18.71 7.41
N LEU A 244 5.64 18.99 6.34
CA LEU A 244 4.63 18.10 5.78
C LEU A 244 4.94 17.84 4.31
N GLN A 245 4.96 16.57 3.92
CA GLN A 245 5.01 16.24 2.50
C GLN A 245 3.65 16.57 1.90
N ALA A 246 3.63 17.32 0.80
CA ALA A 246 2.42 17.73 0.12
C ALA A 246 2.18 16.87 -1.12
N GLY A 247 0.92 16.65 -1.41
CA GLY A 247 0.47 15.99 -2.62
C GLY A 247 -0.72 16.65 -3.26
N LEU A 248 -0.65 16.89 -4.57
CA LEU A 248 -1.70 17.52 -5.36
C LEU A 248 -2.24 16.56 -6.41
N ASN A 249 -3.56 16.37 -6.43
CA ASN A 249 -4.25 15.65 -7.49
C ASN A 249 -5.49 16.45 -7.90
N GLY A 250 -5.34 17.23 -8.98
CA GLY A 250 -6.36 18.19 -9.42
C GLY A 250 -6.70 19.19 -8.31
N ASP A 251 -7.96 19.18 -7.88
CA ASP A 251 -8.46 20.06 -6.82
C ASP A 251 -8.29 19.49 -5.41
N LYS A 252 -7.51 18.43 -5.23
CA LYS A 252 -7.25 17.83 -3.91
C LYS A 252 -5.81 18.08 -3.46
N LEU A 253 -5.66 18.69 -2.29
CA LEU A 253 -4.37 18.84 -1.59
C LEU A 253 -4.34 17.91 -0.37
N THR A 254 -3.31 17.10 -0.27
CA THR A 254 -3.12 16.15 0.83
C THR A 254 -1.77 16.42 1.49
N PHE A 255 -1.74 16.50 2.82
CA PHE A 255 -0.49 16.53 3.56
C PHE A 255 -0.24 15.22 4.27
N PHE A 256 1.02 14.81 4.25
CA PHE A 256 1.52 13.62 4.88
C PHE A 256 2.56 13.97 5.94
N LYS A 257 2.52 13.21 7.02
CA LYS A 257 3.57 13.18 8.03
C LYS A 257 3.95 11.73 8.28
N GLU A 258 5.23 11.43 8.11
CA GLU A 258 5.75 10.07 8.31
C GLU A 258 4.96 9.02 7.49
N GLY A 259 4.61 9.37 6.25
CA GLY A 259 3.85 8.50 5.34
C GLY A 259 2.34 8.42 5.59
N ASN A 260 1.83 9.00 6.68
CA ASN A 260 0.40 9.00 7.00
C ASN A 260 -0.27 10.29 6.52
N VAL A 261 -1.48 10.18 5.96
CA VAL A 261 -2.33 11.34 5.67
C VAL A 261 -2.69 12.02 6.99
N VAL A 262 -2.33 13.29 7.13
CA VAL A 262 -2.65 14.09 8.33
C VAL A 262 -3.63 15.20 8.08
N LEU A 263 -3.70 15.72 6.85
CA LEU A 263 -4.67 16.71 6.44
C LEU A 263 -5.07 16.45 4.98
N GLU A 264 -6.36 16.60 4.69
CA GLU A 264 -6.86 16.64 3.32
C GLU A 264 -7.67 17.91 3.11
N PHE A 265 -7.49 18.52 1.96
CA PHE A 265 -8.18 19.71 1.54
C PHE A 265 -8.72 19.55 0.12
N VAL A 266 -9.77 20.30 -0.17
CA VAL A 266 -10.26 20.54 -1.53
C VAL A 266 -10.01 22.01 -1.89
N LYS A 267 -9.72 22.29 -3.16
CA LYS A 267 -9.57 23.66 -3.66
C LYS A 267 -10.85 24.43 -3.39
N GLY A 268 -10.74 25.53 -2.66
CA GLY A 268 -11.86 26.37 -2.29
C GLY A 268 -12.31 27.20 -3.49
N ALA A 269 -13.62 27.35 -3.68
CA ALA A 269 -14.15 28.43 -4.49
C ALA A 269 -13.82 29.76 -3.79
N THR A 270 -13.34 30.73 -4.55
CA THR A 270 -13.30 32.12 -4.10
C THR A 270 -14.76 32.58 -3.96
N GLU A 271 -15.24 32.74 -2.72
CA GLU A 271 -16.46 33.53 -2.46
C GLU A 271 -16.17 35.03 -2.61
#